data_AF-A0A2E3EQQ3-F1
#
_entry.id   AF-A0A2E3EQQ3-F1
#
_cell.length_a   1.000
_cell.length_b   1.000
_cell.length_c   1.000
_cell.angle_alpha   90.00
_cell.angle_beta   90.00
_cell.angle_gamma   90.00
#
_symmetry.space_group_name_H-M   'P 1'
#
loop_
_entity.id
_entity.type
_entity.pdbx_description
1 polymer ?
#
loop_
_entity_poly.entity_id
_entity_poly.type
_entity_poly.pdbx_seq_one_letter_code
_entity_poly.pdbx_strand_id
1 'polypeptide(L)'
;MVVGPWIGSFVSLGSRLRRYATELDGRQLVVAISVPRRDYVAALIGSGWILSSSAPVLDEPLAVFEASDRSTCLRAVTEKLIVTGRFTNLEAHSSGLRVRTGGKFLPVDRYRAVTMLDSECESVVGDVPAGGYLADLTGASASWLERLAAPPMDLALVGTSKWLREDLEALVGDGATEGASGTTLGTYVLPFEPRAATWSTPIISASRLGEGEVLPESCSAAILDRYGAIKYLNDVTVPIVVCIVDRSVADESAAETIIEARHNNSRPVAVVDELHWRPPTAVEALAFTVAL
;
A
#
# COMPACT_ATOMS: atom_id res chain seq x y z
N MET A 1 -10.34 24.24 -0.69
CA MET A 1 -10.52 22.90 -1.27
C MET A 1 -9.82 22.91 -2.62
N VAL A 2 -8.69 22.22 -2.77
CA VAL A 2 -7.94 22.20 -4.04
C VAL A 2 -8.53 21.09 -4.89
N VAL A 3 -9.31 21.43 -5.92
CA VAL A 3 -9.76 20.48 -6.93
C VAL A 3 -8.57 20.23 -7.86
N GLY A 4 -7.80 19.18 -7.57
CA GLY A 4 -6.57 18.89 -8.28
C GLY A 4 -6.75 17.73 -9.28
N PRO A 5 -6.86 17.97 -10.60
CA PRO A 5 -6.82 16.87 -11.59
C PRO A 5 -5.54 16.03 -11.50
N TRP A 6 -4.51 16.55 -10.82
CA TRP A 6 -3.26 15.86 -10.53
C TRP A 6 -3.39 14.71 -9.52
N ILE A 7 -4.34 14.75 -8.55
CA ILE A 7 -4.52 13.70 -7.53
C ILE A 7 -4.88 12.37 -8.22
N GLY A 8 -5.93 12.40 -9.04
CA GLY A 8 -6.38 11.22 -9.79
C GLY A 8 -5.30 10.71 -10.75
N SER A 9 -4.42 11.59 -11.26
CA SER A 9 -3.31 11.18 -12.10
C SER A 9 -2.30 10.31 -11.33
N PHE A 10 -1.89 10.68 -10.12
CA PHE A 10 -0.96 9.85 -9.33
C PHE A 10 -1.59 8.55 -8.82
N VAL A 11 -2.87 8.57 -8.43
CA VAL A 11 -3.61 7.32 -8.11
C VAL A 11 -3.68 6.42 -9.35
N SER A 12 -3.95 6.97 -10.53
CA SER A 12 -3.95 6.22 -11.79
C SER A 12 -2.57 5.63 -12.10
N LEU A 13 -1.47 6.36 -11.85
CA LEU A 13 -0.12 5.83 -12.05
C LEU A 13 0.10 4.54 -11.24
N GLY A 14 -0.20 4.55 -9.93
CA GLY A 14 -0.09 3.35 -9.10
C GLY A 14 -0.90 2.16 -9.63
N SER A 15 -2.13 2.42 -10.08
CA SER A 15 -3.00 1.42 -10.70
C SER A 15 -2.44 0.85 -12.00
N ARG A 16 -1.82 1.69 -12.83
CA ARG A 16 -1.22 1.30 -14.11
C ARG A 16 0.04 0.47 -13.88
N LEU A 17 0.90 0.90 -12.95
CA LEU A 17 2.12 0.17 -12.60
C LEU A 17 1.81 -1.23 -12.08
N ARG A 18 0.77 -1.38 -11.25
CA ARG A 18 0.36 -2.70 -10.76
C ARG A 18 -0.06 -3.66 -11.87
N ARG A 19 -0.76 -3.15 -12.89
CA ARG A 19 -1.11 -3.94 -14.08
C ARG A 19 0.11 -4.26 -14.92
N TYR A 20 1.01 -3.30 -15.09
CA TYR A 20 2.24 -3.49 -15.86
C TYR A 20 3.19 -4.49 -15.20
N ALA A 21 3.13 -4.67 -13.87
CA ALA A 21 3.98 -5.60 -13.15
C ALA A 21 3.89 -7.06 -13.67
N THR A 22 2.75 -7.47 -14.25
CA THR A 22 2.62 -8.82 -14.82
C THR A 22 3.26 -8.98 -16.21
N GLU A 23 3.67 -7.87 -16.83
CA GLU A 23 4.34 -7.83 -18.15
C GLU A 23 5.87 -7.79 -17.99
N LEU A 24 6.37 -7.74 -16.75
CA LEU A 24 7.80 -7.72 -16.46
C LEU A 24 8.41 -9.11 -16.53
N ASP A 25 8.98 -9.45 -17.69
CA ASP A 25 9.70 -10.70 -17.96
C ASP A 25 11.06 -10.78 -17.21
N GLY A 26 11.04 -10.76 -15.87
CA GLY A 26 12.25 -10.82 -15.03
C GLY A 26 13.11 -9.55 -15.08
N ARG A 27 12.54 -8.42 -15.50
CA ARG A 27 13.17 -7.10 -15.50
C ARG A 27 12.56 -6.23 -14.42
N GLN A 28 13.33 -5.26 -13.94
CA GLN A 28 12.82 -4.20 -13.07
C GLN A 28 12.44 -2.99 -13.92
N LEU A 29 11.24 -2.44 -13.73
CA LEU A 29 10.85 -1.13 -14.24
C LEU A 29 11.16 -0.06 -13.21
N VAL A 30 11.91 0.95 -13.64
CA VAL A 30 12.15 2.18 -12.89
C VAL A 30 11.33 3.29 -13.54
N VAL A 31 10.50 3.97 -12.74
CA VAL A 31 9.73 5.15 -13.14
C VAL A 31 10.15 6.34 -12.30
N ALA A 32 10.84 7.29 -12.91
CA ALA A 32 11.21 8.55 -12.30
C ALA A 32 10.16 9.60 -12.62
N ILE A 33 9.61 10.24 -11.59
CA ILE A 33 8.71 11.39 -11.73
C ILE A 33 9.30 12.61 -11.03
N SER A 34 9.41 13.70 -11.78
CA SER A 34 9.88 14.99 -11.31
C SER A 34 8.70 15.93 -11.13
N VAL A 35 8.47 16.34 -9.89
CA VAL A 35 7.28 17.08 -9.47
C VAL A 35 7.68 18.45 -8.90
N PRO A 36 6.83 19.49 -9.02
CA PRO A 36 7.14 20.81 -8.45
C PRO A 36 7.29 20.77 -6.92
N ARG A 37 6.48 19.92 -6.26
CA ARG A 37 6.55 19.57 -4.84
C ARG A 37 6.12 18.12 -4.69
N ARG A 38 6.78 17.39 -3.77
CA ARG A 38 6.51 15.95 -3.55
C ARG A 38 5.27 15.63 -2.75
N ASP A 39 4.70 16.61 -2.07
CA ASP A 39 3.66 16.41 -1.06
C ASP A 39 2.60 15.40 -1.54
N TYR A 40 2.40 14.34 -0.75
CA TYR A 40 1.42 13.28 -0.96
C TYR A 40 1.62 12.37 -2.18
N VAL A 41 2.58 12.65 -3.07
CA VAL A 41 2.78 11.90 -4.33
C VAL A 41 3.02 10.42 -4.05
N ALA A 42 3.89 10.11 -3.09
CA ALA A 42 4.17 8.72 -2.69
C ALA A 42 2.92 8.01 -2.17
N ALA A 43 2.16 8.68 -1.30
CA ALA A 43 0.93 8.16 -0.72
C ALA A 43 -0.17 7.95 -1.77
N LEU A 44 -0.30 8.85 -2.76
CA LEU A 44 -1.29 8.75 -3.83
C LEU A 44 -0.98 7.60 -4.80
N ILE A 45 0.28 7.47 -5.22
CA ILE A 45 0.72 6.35 -6.06
C ILE A 45 0.54 5.03 -5.29
N GLY A 46 0.95 4.99 -4.02
CA GLY A 46 0.76 3.83 -3.16
C GLY A 46 -0.72 3.46 -2.99
N SER A 47 -1.60 4.44 -2.81
CA SER A 47 -3.05 4.21 -2.71
C SER A 47 -3.59 3.57 -4.00
N GLY A 48 -3.18 4.09 -5.16
CA GLY A 48 -3.54 3.52 -6.46
C GLY A 48 -3.07 2.09 -6.66
N TRP A 49 -1.84 1.81 -6.22
CA TRP A 49 -1.25 0.47 -6.23
C TRP A 49 -2.06 -0.51 -5.35
N ILE A 50 -2.31 -0.17 -4.09
CA ILE A 50 -3.01 -1.05 -3.14
C ILE A 50 -4.46 -1.28 -3.56
N LEU A 51 -5.18 -0.21 -3.92
CA LEU A 51 -6.61 -0.30 -4.29
C LEU A 51 -6.84 -1.04 -5.61
N SER A 52 -5.87 -1.07 -6.51
CA SER A 52 -5.97 -1.80 -7.78
C SER A 52 -5.57 -3.28 -7.67
N SER A 53 -5.23 -3.75 -6.47
CA SER A 53 -4.99 -5.17 -6.23
C SER A 53 -6.25 -6.00 -6.47
N SER A 54 -6.08 -7.24 -6.91
CA SER A 54 -7.19 -8.20 -6.92
C SER A 54 -7.75 -8.37 -5.51
N ALA A 55 -9.06 -8.52 -5.40
CA ALA A 55 -9.68 -8.83 -4.12
C ALA A 55 -9.11 -10.15 -3.59
N PRO A 56 -8.75 -10.24 -2.30
CA PRO A 56 -8.30 -11.50 -1.72
C PRO A 56 -9.46 -12.50 -1.75
N VAL A 57 -9.15 -13.75 -2.12
CA VAL A 57 -10.09 -14.86 -2.04
C VAL A 57 -9.88 -15.50 -0.66
N LEU A 58 -10.89 -15.38 0.20
CA LEU A 58 -10.84 -15.88 1.58
C LEU A 58 -11.83 -17.03 1.75
N ASP A 59 -11.46 -17.97 2.61
CA ASP A 59 -12.39 -19.01 3.06
C ASP A 59 -13.48 -18.41 3.97
N GLU A 60 -14.60 -19.13 4.07
CA GLU A 60 -15.68 -18.76 4.99
C GLU A 60 -15.16 -18.67 6.44
N PRO A 61 -15.54 -17.63 7.22
CA PRO A 61 -15.02 -17.41 8.56
C PRO A 61 -15.06 -18.64 9.49
N LEU A 62 -16.15 -19.42 9.44
CA LEU A 62 -16.29 -20.62 10.26
C LEU A 62 -15.22 -21.67 9.91
N ALA A 63 -14.98 -21.89 8.62
CA ALA A 63 -13.98 -22.86 8.16
C ALA A 63 -12.57 -22.46 8.62
N VAL A 64 -12.23 -21.16 8.57
CA VAL A 64 -10.95 -20.65 9.08
C VAL A 64 -10.80 -20.91 10.58
N PHE A 65 -11.85 -20.66 11.37
CA PHE A 65 -11.83 -20.92 12.81
C PHE A 65 -11.74 -22.41 13.17
N GLU A 66 -12.42 -23.28 12.42
CA GLU A 66 -12.36 -24.74 12.62
C GLU A 66 -10.98 -25.31 12.27
N ALA A 67 -10.29 -24.72 11.29
CA ALA A 67 -8.94 -25.08 10.90
C ALA A 67 -7.84 -24.49 11.82
N SER A 68 -8.19 -23.57 12.74
CA SER A 68 -7.24 -22.85 13.59
C SER A 68 -6.95 -23.58 14.90
N ASP A 69 -5.73 -23.41 15.42
CA ASP A 69 -5.34 -23.81 16.77
C ASP A 69 -4.83 -22.63 17.60
N ARG A 70 -4.42 -22.88 18.85
CA ARG A 70 -4.00 -21.82 19.78
C ARG A 70 -2.69 -21.10 19.40
N SER A 71 -1.94 -21.66 18.45
CA SER A 71 -0.75 -21.03 17.88
C SER A 71 -1.10 -20.12 16.69
N THR A 72 -2.24 -20.33 16.05
CA THR A 72 -2.68 -19.57 14.88
C THR A 72 -2.98 -18.11 15.25
N CYS A 73 -2.25 -17.17 14.64
CA CYS A 73 -2.65 -15.76 14.62
C CYS A 73 -3.65 -15.51 13.49
N LEU A 74 -4.71 -14.78 13.79
CA LEU A 74 -5.75 -14.41 12.84
C LEU A 74 -5.90 -12.90 12.74
N ARG A 75 -6.31 -12.43 11.56
CA ARG A 75 -6.95 -11.13 11.40
C ARG A 75 -8.41 -11.36 11.01
N ALA A 76 -9.32 -11.00 11.92
CA ALA A 76 -10.74 -11.26 11.80
C ALA A 76 -11.53 -9.95 11.78
N VAL A 77 -12.26 -9.72 10.69
CA VAL A 77 -12.98 -8.49 10.40
C VAL A 77 -14.47 -8.71 10.52
N THR A 78 -15.13 -7.81 11.24
CA THR A 78 -16.59 -7.69 11.33
C THR A 78 -17.02 -6.43 10.57
N GLU A 79 -18.30 -6.06 10.61
CA GLU A 79 -18.75 -4.78 10.02
C GLU A 79 -18.21 -3.54 10.74
N LYS A 80 -17.73 -3.68 11.99
CA LYS A 80 -17.32 -2.53 12.83
C LYS A 80 -15.94 -2.63 13.43
N LEU A 81 -15.44 -3.85 13.62
CA LEU A 81 -14.19 -4.13 14.32
C LEU A 81 -13.27 -4.99 13.46
N ILE A 82 -11.98 -4.68 13.52
CA ILE A 82 -10.88 -5.54 13.10
C ILE A 82 -10.23 -6.08 14.38
N VAL A 83 -10.16 -7.40 14.48
CA VAL A 83 -9.54 -8.11 15.60
C VAL A 83 -8.35 -8.89 15.07
N THR A 84 -7.15 -8.44 15.41
CA THR A 84 -5.92 -9.20 15.15
C THR A 84 -5.45 -9.83 16.44
N GLY A 85 -5.10 -11.10 16.40
CA GLY A 85 -4.60 -11.81 17.58
C GLY A 85 -4.70 -13.32 17.45
N ARG A 86 -4.22 -14.02 18.48
CA ARG A 86 -4.26 -15.48 18.51
C ARG A 86 -5.68 -16.01 18.67
N PHE A 87 -5.98 -17.07 17.94
CA PHE A 87 -7.15 -17.90 18.19
C PHE A 87 -7.02 -18.58 19.56
N THR A 88 -8.12 -18.76 20.27
CA THR A 88 -8.13 -19.41 21.59
C THR A 88 -9.06 -20.62 21.61
N ASN A 89 -10.32 -20.45 21.21
CA ASN A 89 -11.28 -21.53 21.09
C ASN A 89 -12.50 -21.14 20.25
N LEU A 90 -13.20 -22.17 19.77
CA LEU A 90 -14.53 -22.14 19.17
C LEU A 90 -15.45 -22.99 20.05
N GLU A 91 -16.59 -22.44 20.50
CA GLU A 91 -17.50 -23.11 21.41
C GLU A 91 -18.97 -22.88 21.06
N ALA A 92 -19.81 -23.88 21.36
CA ALA A 92 -21.25 -23.77 21.23
C ALA A 92 -21.83 -22.94 22.39
N HIS A 93 -22.67 -21.97 22.06
CA HIS A 93 -23.44 -21.18 23.01
C HIS A 93 -24.93 -21.32 22.72
N SER A 94 -25.79 -20.98 23.68
CA SER A 94 -27.27 -21.05 23.53
C SER A 94 -27.81 -20.21 22.37
N SER A 95 -27.02 -19.25 21.89
CA SER A 95 -27.34 -18.33 20.79
C SER A 95 -26.57 -18.62 19.50
N GLY A 96 -25.92 -19.78 19.38
CA GLY A 96 -25.08 -20.16 18.24
C GLY A 96 -23.59 -20.29 18.58
N LEU A 97 -22.77 -20.61 17.57
CA LEU A 97 -21.32 -20.76 17.74
C LEU A 97 -20.66 -19.41 18.04
N ARG A 98 -19.71 -19.42 18.98
CA ARG A 98 -18.91 -18.25 19.35
C ARG A 98 -17.43 -18.59 19.32
N VAL A 99 -16.63 -17.62 18.90
CA VAL A 99 -15.18 -17.73 18.81
C VAL A 99 -14.50 -16.74 19.75
N ARG A 100 -13.40 -17.18 20.35
CA ARG A 100 -12.48 -16.33 21.09
C ARG A 100 -11.19 -16.14 20.29
N THR A 101 -10.92 -14.91 19.88
CA THR A 101 -9.69 -14.52 19.20
C THR A 101 -9.30 -13.08 19.57
N GLY A 102 -8.00 -12.80 19.70
CA GLY A 102 -7.51 -11.46 20.04
C GLY A 102 -8.13 -10.85 21.31
N GLY A 103 -8.46 -11.70 22.29
CA GLY A 103 -9.13 -11.29 23.53
C GLY A 103 -10.63 -10.94 23.40
N LYS A 104 -11.21 -11.04 22.20
CA LYS A 104 -12.65 -10.84 21.96
C LYS A 104 -13.38 -12.17 21.91
N PHE A 105 -14.62 -12.19 22.42
CA PHE A 105 -15.50 -13.36 22.39
C PHE A 105 -16.82 -13.00 21.69
N LEU A 106 -16.92 -13.30 20.41
CA LEU A 106 -18.01 -12.87 19.54
C LEU A 106 -18.68 -14.06 18.85
N PRO A 107 -19.98 -13.95 18.51
CA PRO A 107 -20.62 -14.90 17.59
C PRO A 107 -19.86 -15.01 16.26
N VAL A 108 -19.76 -16.23 15.73
CA VAL A 108 -19.04 -16.49 14.46
C VAL A 108 -19.69 -15.72 13.30
N ASP A 109 -21.02 -15.64 13.29
CA ASP A 109 -21.83 -14.96 12.27
C ASP A 109 -21.61 -13.43 12.19
N ARG A 110 -20.88 -12.83 13.14
CA ARG A 110 -20.49 -11.42 13.08
C ARG A 110 -19.26 -11.17 12.22
N TYR A 111 -18.43 -12.18 12.01
CA TYR A 111 -17.25 -12.06 11.18
C TYR A 111 -17.65 -12.15 9.72
N ARG A 112 -17.10 -11.25 8.91
CA ARG A 112 -17.35 -11.15 7.46
C ARG A 112 -16.15 -11.64 6.66
N ALA A 113 -14.94 -11.44 7.20
CA ALA A 113 -13.71 -11.91 6.58
C ALA A 113 -12.72 -12.32 7.67
N VAL A 114 -12.01 -13.43 7.48
CA VAL A 114 -10.98 -13.92 8.40
C VAL A 114 -9.82 -14.44 7.58
N THR A 115 -8.60 -14.11 7.97
CA THR A 115 -7.38 -14.71 7.41
C THR A 115 -6.46 -15.17 8.52
N MET A 116 -5.69 -16.21 8.25
CA MET A 116 -4.52 -16.57 9.06
C MET A 116 -3.36 -15.63 8.73
N LEU A 117 -2.53 -15.32 9.73
CA LEU A 117 -1.30 -14.55 9.57
C LEU A 117 -0.09 -15.48 9.72
N ASP A 118 0.91 -15.29 8.86
CA ASP A 118 2.12 -16.12 8.83
C ASP A 118 3.12 -15.80 9.96
N SER A 119 2.88 -14.70 10.68
CA SER A 119 3.76 -14.20 11.73
C SER A 119 3.04 -14.13 13.07
N GLU A 120 3.81 -14.21 14.15
CA GLU A 120 3.29 -13.89 15.47
C GLU A 120 2.75 -12.46 15.50
N CYS A 121 1.68 -12.26 16.27
CA CYS A 121 1.01 -10.99 16.38
C CYS A 121 0.61 -10.71 17.83
N GLU A 122 0.68 -9.45 18.22
CA GLU A 122 0.02 -9.00 19.43
C GLU A 122 -1.50 -8.94 19.23
N SER A 123 -2.24 -9.09 20.33
CA SER A 123 -3.69 -8.92 20.28
C SER A 123 -4.05 -7.43 20.22
N VAL A 124 -4.63 -7.01 19.10
CA VAL A 124 -4.98 -5.63 18.80
C VAL A 124 -6.39 -5.59 18.24
N VAL A 125 -7.18 -4.61 18.69
CA VAL A 125 -8.53 -4.36 18.18
C VAL A 125 -8.60 -2.91 17.74
N GLY A 126 -9.15 -2.70 16.55
CA GLY A 126 -9.40 -1.38 15.97
C GLY A 126 -10.75 -1.34 15.29
N ASP A 127 -11.20 -0.13 14.97
CA ASP A 127 -12.42 0.07 14.19
C ASP A 127 -12.17 -0.23 12.70
N VAL A 128 -13.22 -0.63 11.99
CA VAL A 128 -13.19 -0.74 10.53
C VAL A 128 -13.23 0.66 9.94
N PRO A 129 -12.16 1.11 9.24
CA PRO A 129 -12.18 2.42 8.58
C PRO A 129 -13.15 2.39 7.40
N ALA A 130 -13.76 3.53 7.09
CA ALA A 130 -14.54 3.67 5.86
C ALA A 130 -13.61 3.60 4.64
N GLY A 131 -14.02 2.89 3.59
CA GLY A 131 -13.28 2.88 2.32
C GLY A 131 -13.25 4.26 1.65
N GLY A 132 -14.32 5.04 1.77
CA GLY A 132 -14.35 6.41 1.26
C GLY A 132 -14.15 6.51 -0.26
N TYR A 133 -13.89 7.73 -0.73
CA TYR A 133 -13.99 8.09 -2.14
C TYR A 133 -13.10 7.26 -3.08
N LEU A 134 -11.82 7.03 -2.73
CA LEU A 134 -10.92 6.30 -3.62
C LEU A 134 -11.26 4.80 -3.71
N ALA A 135 -11.77 4.20 -2.63
CA ALA A 135 -12.22 2.80 -2.67
C ALA A 135 -13.44 2.63 -3.57
N ASP A 136 -14.38 3.59 -3.54
CA ASP A 136 -15.54 3.59 -4.42
C ASP A 136 -15.14 3.82 -5.89
N LEU A 137 -14.27 4.80 -6.13
CA LEU A 137 -13.78 5.14 -7.47
C LEU A 137 -13.06 3.96 -8.16
N THR A 138 -12.36 3.15 -7.38
CA THR A 138 -11.60 1.98 -7.87
C THR A 138 -12.41 0.69 -7.86
N GLY A 139 -13.62 0.69 -7.28
CA GLY A 139 -14.43 -0.50 -7.05
C GLY A 139 -13.93 -1.40 -5.91
N ALA A 140 -12.88 -1.01 -5.19
CA ALA A 140 -12.34 -1.74 -4.06
C ALA A 140 -13.32 -1.83 -2.88
N SER A 141 -14.30 -0.91 -2.79
CA SER A 141 -15.31 -0.91 -1.73
C SER A 141 -16.17 -2.18 -1.70
N ALA A 142 -16.35 -2.86 -2.84
CA ALA A 142 -17.11 -4.11 -2.93
C ALA A 142 -16.48 -5.29 -2.17
N SER A 143 -15.19 -5.22 -1.85
CA SER A 143 -14.41 -6.26 -1.14
C SER A 143 -13.61 -5.67 0.03
N TRP A 144 -14.13 -4.59 0.61
CA TRP A 144 -13.36 -3.79 1.58
C TRP A 144 -13.01 -4.57 2.84
N LEU A 145 -13.93 -5.37 3.37
CA LEU A 145 -13.70 -6.13 4.61
C LEU A 145 -12.68 -7.26 4.39
N GLU A 146 -12.74 -7.92 3.24
CA GLU A 146 -11.79 -8.94 2.82
C GLU A 146 -10.39 -8.33 2.64
N ARG A 147 -10.30 -7.15 2.02
CA ARG A 147 -9.05 -6.39 1.90
C ARG A 147 -8.50 -5.93 3.25
N LEU A 148 -9.34 -5.56 4.21
CA LEU A 148 -8.87 -5.24 5.56
C LEU A 148 -8.40 -6.48 6.33
N ALA A 149 -8.94 -7.66 6.03
CA ALA A 149 -8.47 -8.92 6.59
C ALA A 149 -7.13 -9.33 5.98
N ALA A 150 -7.02 -9.33 4.65
CA ALA A 150 -5.83 -9.75 3.90
C ALA A 150 -5.42 -8.70 2.85
N PRO A 151 -4.87 -7.54 3.28
CA PRO A 151 -4.41 -6.51 2.37
C PRO A 151 -3.15 -6.96 1.63
N PRO A 152 -2.88 -6.46 0.41
CA PRO A 152 -1.70 -6.83 -0.36
C PRO A 152 -0.40 -6.30 0.27
N MET A 153 0.41 -7.19 0.82
CA MET A 153 1.68 -6.87 1.51
C MET A 153 2.86 -6.66 0.53
N ASP A 154 2.61 -6.01 -0.61
CA ASP A 154 3.51 -6.01 -1.77
C ASP A 154 4.08 -4.64 -2.18
N LEU A 155 3.90 -3.64 -1.33
CA LEU A 155 4.39 -2.26 -1.52
C LEU A 155 5.26 -1.82 -0.35
N ALA A 156 6.34 -1.10 -0.61
CA ALA A 156 7.09 -0.36 0.40
C ALA A 156 7.17 1.14 0.09
N LEU A 157 7.06 1.98 1.12
CA LEU A 157 7.39 3.41 1.03
C LEU A 157 8.74 3.67 1.69
N VAL A 158 9.67 4.25 0.94
CA VAL A 158 11.03 4.53 1.41
C VAL A 158 11.29 6.02 1.35
N GLY A 159 11.74 6.62 2.45
CA GLY A 159 12.02 8.05 2.51
C GLY A 159 12.29 8.55 3.91
N THR A 160 11.98 9.81 4.18
CA THR A 160 11.97 10.33 5.56
C THR A 160 10.70 9.85 6.26
N SER A 161 10.80 8.84 7.14
CA SER A 161 9.61 8.19 7.72
C SER A 161 8.61 9.15 8.37
N LYS A 162 9.10 10.21 9.04
CA LYS A 162 8.23 11.24 9.64
C LYS A 162 7.37 11.93 8.58
N TRP A 163 7.99 12.37 7.48
CA TRP A 163 7.30 13.09 6.41
C TRP A 163 6.32 12.21 5.64
N LEU A 164 6.69 10.96 5.38
CA LEU A 164 5.77 10.00 4.75
C LEU A 164 4.55 9.75 5.63
N ARG A 165 4.71 9.68 6.95
CA ARG A 165 3.58 9.54 7.89
C ARG A 165 2.69 10.78 7.91
N GLU A 166 3.27 11.97 7.96
CA GLU A 166 2.53 13.24 7.86
C GLU A 166 1.72 13.32 6.54
N ASP A 167 2.29 12.85 5.42
CA ASP A 167 1.56 12.77 4.15
C ASP A 167 0.37 11.81 4.19
N LEU A 168 0.49 10.70 4.93
CA LEU A 168 -0.58 9.71 5.06
C LEU A 168 -1.75 10.21 5.92
N GLU A 169 -1.54 11.24 6.75
CA GLU A 169 -2.61 11.89 7.52
C GLU A 169 -3.49 12.81 6.65
N ALA A 170 -3.06 13.15 5.43
CA ALA A 170 -3.82 14.00 4.53
C ALA A 170 -5.15 13.35 4.11
N LEU A 171 -6.20 14.16 4.04
CA LEU A 171 -7.54 13.74 3.67
C LEU A 171 -7.78 13.87 2.16
N VAL A 172 -8.32 12.81 1.56
CA VAL A 172 -8.82 12.79 0.18
C VAL A 172 -10.31 12.44 0.19
N GLY A 173 -11.09 13.13 -0.63
CA GLY A 173 -12.54 12.93 -0.72
C GLY A 173 -13.10 13.53 -1.99
N ASP A 174 -14.42 13.41 -2.15
CA ASP A 174 -15.11 14.02 -3.27
C ASP A 174 -15.24 15.53 -3.09
N GLY A 175 -14.47 16.30 -3.86
CA GLY A 175 -14.55 17.76 -3.84
C GLY A 175 -15.81 18.33 -4.51
N ALA A 176 -16.59 17.51 -5.22
CA ALA A 176 -17.84 17.92 -5.85
C ALA A 176 -19.05 17.82 -4.90
N THR A 177 -18.96 16.98 -3.86
CA THR A 177 -20.04 16.76 -2.91
C THR A 177 -19.84 17.61 -1.67
N GLU A 178 -20.70 18.62 -1.50
CA GLU A 178 -20.68 19.50 -0.33
C GLU A 178 -20.92 18.70 0.96
N GLY A 179 -20.04 18.87 1.96
CA GLY A 179 -20.12 18.16 3.23
C GLY A 179 -19.60 16.71 3.23
N ALA A 180 -19.07 16.20 2.11
CA ALA A 180 -18.43 14.90 2.07
C ALA A 180 -17.23 14.87 3.01
N SER A 181 -17.16 13.84 3.87
CA SER A 181 -16.00 13.62 4.73
C SER A 181 -14.85 13.03 3.93
N GLY A 182 -13.66 13.61 4.08
CA GLY A 182 -12.44 13.03 3.52
C GLY A 182 -12.02 11.78 4.29
N THR A 183 -11.26 10.92 3.63
CA THR A 183 -10.61 9.74 4.21
C THR A 183 -9.10 9.94 4.17
N THR A 184 -8.38 9.52 5.21
CA THR A 184 -6.91 9.68 5.26
C THR A 184 -6.25 8.79 4.22
N LEU A 185 -5.16 9.25 3.59
CA LEU A 185 -4.39 8.42 2.66
C LEU A 185 -3.84 7.15 3.32
N GLY A 186 -3.54 7.20 4.63
CA GLY A 186 -3.15 6.06 5.44
C GLY A 186 -4.20 4.94 5.49
N THR A 187 -5.49 5.26 5.31
CA THR A 187 -6.56 4.23 5.23
C THR A 187 -6.41 3.33 4.01
N TYR A 188 -5.85 3.85 2.91
CA TYR A 188 -5.66 3.10 1.67
C TYR A 188 -4.36 2.32 1.65
N VAL A 189 -3.30 2.95 2.15
CA VAL A 189 -1.96 2.36 2.13
C VAL A 189 -1.73 1.41 3.31
N LEU A 190 -2.49 1.58 4.40
CA LEU A 190 -2.42 0.78 5.63
C LEU A 190 -0.98 0.66 6.14
N PRO A 191 -0.34 1.76 6.55
CA PRO A 191 1.05 1.73 6.97
C PRO A 191 1.22 0.84 8.20
N PHE A 192 2.37 0.18 8.32
CA PHE A 192 2.70 -0.53 9.54
C PHE A 192 2.89 0.46 10.70
N GLU A 193 2.10 0.27 11.76
CA GLU A 193 2.14 1.07 12.99
C GLU A 193 2.06 0.18 14.22
N PRO A 194 2.73 0.58 15.33
CA PRO A 194 2.48 -0.03 16.61
C PRO A 194 0.98 0.02 16.92
N ARG A 195 0.40 -1.14 17.22
CA ARG A 195 -1.03 -1.29 17.53
C ARG A 195 -2.00 -1.02 16.37
N ALA A 196 -1.55 -1.08 15.12
CA ALA A 196 -2.47 -1.18 14.00
C ALA A 196 -3.19 -2.53 14.00
N ALA A 197 -4.52 -2.53 13.92
CA ALA A 197 -5.30 -3.76 13.83
C ALA A 197 -5.20 -4.42 12.45
N THR A 198 -4.87 -3.66 11.41
CA THR A 198 -4.55 -4.15 10.07
C THR A 198 -3.43 -3.30 9.47
N TRP A 199 -2.62 -3.90 8.61
CA TRP A 199 -1.47 -3.26 7.98
C TRP A 199 -1.15 -3.95 6.66
N SER A 200 -0.54 -3.19 5.75
CA SER A 200 -0.17 -3.60 4.39
C SER A 200 1.24 -3.16 4.02
N THR A 201 1.57 -1.90 4.32
CA THR A 201 2.73 -1.23 3.71
C THR A 201 3.77 -0.85 4.75
N PRO A 202 5.00 -1.42 4.73
CA PRO A 202 6.11 -0.90 5.51
C PRO A 202 6.50 0.53 5.07
N ILE A 203 6.77 1.39 6.06
CA ILE A 203 7.44 2.69 5.86
C ILE A 203 8.88 2.54 6.33
N ILE A 204 9.83 2.55 5.40
CA ILE A 204 11.25 2.34 5.65
C ILE A 204 11.96 3.69 5.62
N SER A 205 12.72 4.00 6.68
CA SER A 205 13.59 5.18 6.66
C SER A 205 14.73 4.94 5.69
N ALA A 206 15.00 5.90 4.82
CA ALA A 206 16.13 5.79 3.89
C ALA A 206 17.48 5.63 4.62
N SER A 207 17.62 6.13 5.85
CA SER A 207 18.82 5.87 6.67
C SER A 207 19.04 4.38 6.95
N ARG A 208 17.96 3.62 7.16
CA ARG A 208 18.04 2.19 7.49
C ARG A 208 18.43 1.32 6.30
N LEU A 209 18.04 1.72 5.07
CA LEU A 209 18.59 1.09 3.87
C LEU A 209 20.12 1.24 3.81
N GLY A 210 20.64 2.42 4.17
CA GLY A 210 22.09 2.66 4.27
C GLY A 210 22.78 1.85 5.38
N GLU A 211 22.03 1.34 6.35
CA GLU A 211 22.49 0.45 7.41
C GLU A 211 22.36 -1.04 7.03
N GLY A 212 21.88 -1.34 5.81
CA GLY A 212 21.72 -2.70 5.29
C GLY A 212 20.34 -3.34 5.53
N GLU A 213 19.33 -2.57 5.94
CA GLU A 213 17.95 -3.06 5.93
C GLU A 213 17.51 -3.36 4.49
N VAL A 214 16.92 -4.54 4.28
CA VAL A 214 16.38 -4.97 2.98
C VAL A 214 14.86 -4.82 2.96
N LEU A 215 14.29 -4.64 1.77
CA LEU A 215 12.85 -4.68 1.60
C LEU A 215 12.32 -6.09 1.89
N PRO A 216 11.08 -6.24 2.42
CA PRO A 216 10.46 -7.55 2.56
C PRO A 216 10.39 -8.29 1.22
N GLU A 217 10.61 -9.61 1.24
CA GLU A 217 10.58 -10.46 0.04
C GLU A 217 9.22 -10.46 -0.67
N SER A 218 8.15 -10.14 0.06
CA SER A 218 6.80 -10.00 -0.50
C SER A 218 6.62 -8.74 -1.35
N CYS A 219 7.53 -7.76 -1.26
CA CYS A 219 7.41 -6.51 -1.98
C CYS A 219 7.65 -6.70 -3.49
N SER A 220 6.67 -6.27 -4.29
CA SER A 220 6.78 -6.20 -5.74
C SER A 220 6.97 -4.75 -6.24
N ALA A 221 6.70 -3.77 -5.36
CA ALA A 221 6.89 -2.36 -5.63
C ALA A 221 7.54 -1.60 -4.47
N ALA A 222 8.35 -0.60 -4.82
CA ALA A 222 8.95 0.34 -3.88
C ALA A 222 8.80 1.78 -4.41
N ILE A 223 8.41 2.70 -3.53
CA ILE A 223 8.37 4.13 -3.84
C ILE A 223 9.47 4.82 -3.05
N LEU A 224 10.46 5.35 -3.77
CA LEU A 224 11.61 6.08 -3.23
C LEU A 224 11.30 7.58 -3.25
N ASP A 225 11.02 8.14 -2.07
CA ASP A 225 10.69 9.55 -1.87
C ASP A 225 11.95 10.39 -1.62
N ARG A 226 12.22 11.31 -2.56
CA ARG A 226 13.37 12.22 -2.59
C ARG A 226 14.75 11.54 -2.69
N TYR A 227 15.77 12.37 -2.89
CA TYR A 227 17.17 11.93 -3.04
C TYR A 227 17.64 11.00 -1.92
N GLY A 228 17.22 11.26 -0.67
CA GLY A 228 17.58 10.44 0.49
C GLY A 228 17.30 8.96 0.29
N ALA A 229 16.20 8.61 -0.39
CA ALA A 229 15.86 7.23 -0.79
C ALA A 229 16.40 6.86 -2.18
N ILE A 230 16.32 7.77 -3.16
CA ILE A 230 16.71 7.50 -4.56
C ILE A 230 18.18 7.08 -4.69
N LYS A 231 19.08 7.58 -3.84
CA LYS A 231 20.49 7.18 -3.86
C LYS A 231 20.72 5.67 -3.62
N TYR A 232 19.73 4.96 -3.09
CA TYR A 232 19.76 3.50 -2.91
C TYR A 232 19.05 2.73 -4.02
N LEU A 233 18.68 3.39 -5.14
CA LEU A 233 17.97 2.75 -6.26
C LEU A 233 18.64 1.45 -6.72
N ASN A 234 19.97 1.44 -6.80
CA ASN A 234 20.72 0.26 -7.25
C ASN A 234 20.72 -0.90 -6.23
N ASP A 235 20.37 -0.63 -4.97
CA ASP A 235 20.27 -1.64 -3.91
C ASP A 235 18.85 -2.23 -3.79
N VAL A 236 17.88 -1.65 -4.51
CA VAL A 236 16.48 -2.06 -4.50
C VAL A 236 16.19 -2.99 -5.66
N THR A 237 15.81 -4.24 -5.38
CA THR A 237 15.64 -5.29 -6.39
C THR A 237 14.19 -5.68 -6.67
N VAL A 238 13.22 -4.88 -6.23
CA VAL A 238 11.80 -5.18 -6.48
C VAL A 238 11.44 -4.91 -7.96
N PRO A 239 10.48 -5.63 -8.56
CA PRO A 239 10.07 -5.46 -9.96
C PRO A 239 9.71 -4.02 -10.37
N ILE A 240 9.05 -3.25 -9.51
CA ILE A 240 8.61 -1.88 -9.81
C ILE A 240 9.24 -0.90 -8.82
N VAL A 241 10.01 0.08 -9.32
CA VAL A 241 10.56 1.15 -8.49
C VAL A 241 10.07 2.50 -9.00
N VAL A 242 9.46 3.30 -8.14
CA VAL A 242 9.05 4.68 -8.44
C VAL A 242 9.95 5.65 -7.70
N CYS A 243 10.65 6.52 -8.41
CA CYS A 243 11.50 7.57 -7.85
C CYS A 243 10.80 8.93 -7.91
N ILE A 244 10.61 9.58 -6.77
CA ILE A 244 9.97 10.90 -6.69
C ILE A 244 11.04 11.98 -6.49
N VAL A 245 11.28 12.76 -7.54
CA VAL A 245 12.21 13.89 -7.53
C VAL A 245 11.45 15.16 -7.18
N ASP A 246 11.83 15.78 -6.07
CA ASP A 246 11.22 17.02 -5.57
C ASP A 246 11.98 18.25 -6.07
N ARG A 247 11.41 18.98 -7.04
CA ARG A 247 12.04 20.19 -7.59
C ARG A 247 12.01 21.40 -6.66
N SER A 248 11.30 21.33 -5.54
CA SER A 248 11.36 22.40 -4.53
C SER A 248 12.66 22.40 -3.74
N VAL A 249 13.45 21.32 -3.84
CA VAL A 249 14.79 21.19 -3.27
C VAL A 249 15.80 21.33 -4.40
N ALA A 250 16.78 22.23 -4.25
CA ALA A 250 17.85 22.42 -5.22
C ALA A 250 18.92 21.31 -5.06
N ASP A 251 18.59 20.11 -5.51
CA ASP A 251 19.47 18.93 -5.47
C ASP A 251 19.34 18.14 -6.79
N GLU A 252 20.37 18.20 -7.63
CA GLU A 252 20.41 17.51 -8.92
C GLU A 252 20.87 16.04 -8.82
N SER A 253 21.39 15.63 -7.65
CA SER A 253 21.99 14.29 -7.44
C SER A 253 20.99 13.15 -7.68
N ALA A 254 19.70 13.40 -7.43
CA ALA A 254 18.64 12.44 -7.73
C ALA A 254 18.50 12.17 -9.22
N ALA A 255 18.60 13.21 -10.06
CA ALA A 255 18.52 13.06 -11.51
C ALA A 255 19.76 12.30 -12.03
N GLU A 256 20.96 12.63 -11.53
CA GLU A 256 22.20 11.94 -11.89
C GLU A 256 22.13 10.45 -11.59
N THR A 257 21.72 10.07 -10.37
CA THR A 257 21.58 8.65 -9.95
C THR A 257 20.63 7.88 -10.88
N ILE A 258 19.50 8.49 -11.26
CA ILE A 258 18.50 7.87 -12.14
C ILE A 258 19.05 7.71 -13.56
N ILE A 259 19.79 8.70 -14.06
CA ILE A 259 20.42 8.66 -15.38
C ILE A 259 21.53 7.61 -15.42
N GLU A 260 22.34 7.48 -14.37
CA GLU A 260 23.34 6.42 -14.24
C GLU A 260 22.69 5.04 -14.27
N ALA A 261 21.62 4.82 -13.48
CA ALA A 261 20.85 3.58 -13.50
C ALA A 261 20.29 3.28 -14.91
N ARG A 262 19.85 4.31 -15.63
CA ARG A 262 19.37 4.18 -17.02
C ARG A 262 20.49 3.81 -17.99
N HIS A 263 21.74 4.24 -17.80
CA HIS A 263 22.81 3.92 -18.73
C HIS A 263 23.24 2.43 -18.67
N ASN A 264 22.90 1.72 -17.59
CA ASN A 264 23.27 0.32 -17.39
C ASN A 264 22.27 -0.66 -18.03
N ASN A 265 22.50 -1.02 -19.30
CA ASN A 265 21.75 -2.06 -20.03
C ASN A 265 20.21 -1.92 -19.95
N SER A 266 19.73 -0.67 -19.99
CA SER A 266 18.31 -0.38 -19.88
C SER A 266 17.59 -0.41 -21.23
N ARG A 267 16.27 -0.54 -21.17
CA ARG A 267 15.37 -0.32 -22.30
C ARG A 267 14.38 0.78 -21.93
N PRO A 268 14.26 1.86 -22.72
CA PRO A 268 13.28 2.90 -22.43
C PRO A 268 11.87 2.34 -22.50
N VAL A 269 10.98 2.87 -21.67
CA VAL A 269 9.54 2.58 -21.66
C VAL A 269 8.80 3.90 -21.87
N ALA A 270 7.96 3.96 -22.90
CA ALA A 270 7.17 5.14 -23.19
C ALA A 270 6.05 5.31 -22.16
N VAL A 271 6.15 6.33 -21.32
CA VAL A 271 5.21 6.58 -20.21
C VAL A 271 3.76 6.72 -20.70
N VAL A 272 3.54 7.43 -21.82
CA VAL A 272 2.19 7.68 -22.34
C VAL A 272 1.65 6.47 -23.10
N ASP A 273 2.48 5.82 -23.90
CA ASP A 273 2.02 4.80 -24.84
C ASP A 273 2.01 3.40 -24.23
N GLU A 274 3.02 3.05 -23.42
CA GLU A 274 3.14 1.73 -22.79
C GLU A 274 2.53 1.71 -21.38
N LEU A 275 2.79 2.72 -20.53
CA LEU A 275 2.18 2.77 -19.19
C LEU A 275 0.75 3.37 -19.22
N HIS A 276 0.31 3.88 -20.37
CA HIS A 276 -0.99 4.54 -20.54
C HIS A 276 -1.25 5.65 -19.50
N TRP A 277 -0.18 6.34 -19.08
CA TRP A 277 -0.25 7.38 -18.07
C TRP A 277 0.18 8.72 -18.66
N ARG A 278 -0.65 9.74 -18.47
CA ARG A 278 -0.34 11.11 -18.90
C ARG A 278 0.05 11.93 -17.67
N PRO A 279 1.33 12.35 -17.56
CA PRO A 279 1.75 13.21 -16.47
C PRO A 279 0.88 14.48 -16.40
N PRO A 280 0.46 14.92 -15.20
CA PRO A 280 -0.24 16.18 -15.06
C PRO A 280 0.67 17.36 -15.39
N THR A 281 0.08 18.55 -15.57
CA THR A 281 0.84 19.77 -15.89
C THR A 281 1.98 20.00 -14.90
N ALA A 282 3.15 20.38 -15.43
CA ALA A 282 4.38 20.60 -14.67
C ALA A 282 4.93 19.35 -13.95
N VAL A 283 4.55 18.15 -14.38
CA VAL A 283 5.22 16.90 -13.99
C VAL A 283 5.94 16.32 -15.19
N GLU A 284 7.20 15.99 -15.01
CA GLU A 284 8.03 15.29 -15.99
C GLU A 284 8.21 13.84 -15.55
N ALA A 285 8.28 12.92 -16.51
CA ALA A 285 8.41 11.52 -16.22
C ALA A 285 9.34 10.83 -17.21
N LEU A 286 10.08 9.86 -16.69
CA LEU A 286 10.97 8.97 -17.42
C LEU A 286 10.70 7.55 -16.92
N ALA A 287 10.62 6.58 -17.83
CA ALA A 287 10.54 5.18 -17.47
C ALA A 287 11.52 4.35 -18.30
N PHE A 288 12.08 3.32 -17.67
CA PHE A 288 12.98 2.37 -18.32
C PHE A 288 13.01 1.06 -17.53
N THR A 289 13.36 -0.03 -18.20
CA THR A 289 13.60 -1.32 -17.54
C THR A 289 15.08 -1.62 -17.47
N VAL A 290 15.53 -2.19 -16.36
CA VAL A 290 16.88 -2.76 -16.16
C VAL A 290 16.79 -4.26 -15.95
N ALA A 291 17.89 -4.99 -16.17
CA ALA A 291 17.95 -6.40 -15.79
C ALA A 291 18.04 -6.51 -14.27
N LEU A 292 17.27 -7.44 -13.68
CA LEU A 292 17.40 -7.84 -12.28
C LEU A 292 18.51 -8.89 -12.12
#